data_AF-A0A1R3J4F3-F1
#
_entry.id   AF-A0A1R3J4F3-F1
#
_cell.length_a   1.000
_cell.length_b   1.000
_cell.length_c   1.000
_cell.angle_alpha   90.00
_cell.angle_beta   90.00
_cell.angle_gamma   90.00
#
_symmetry.space_group_name_H-M   'P 1'
#
loop_
_entity.id
_entity.type
_entity.pdbx_description
1 polymer ?
#
loop_
_entity_poly.entity_id
_entity_poly.type
_entity_poly.pdbx_seq_one_letter_code
_entity_poly.pdbx_strand_id
1 'polypeptide(L)'
;MITVTCPEISNEILKKEDVVFASRPLTMGSEVLSRGYLTTVVVPLGDQWNKMKRIMVGELFSQARHRWLHDKRVEEADILVRYVHNQCNKNADHEGGLVNLRAVAQHYCGNVIRKLVFSRRYMGKGKGDGGPGVEEEEHVQAIFTILAHIFSFCISDYIPCLRGLDLEGHEKVMEGATRVLAKYHDPIINDRIQQWREGKQEGPEDLLDVLISLKDDNEESLLSTKEIKAQIIISFSYSFFLLAYIGII
;
A
#
# COMPACT_ATOMS: atom_id res chain seq x y z
N MET A 1 13.82 15.46 18.69
CA MET A 1 12.85 15.68 17.59
C MET A 1 12.84 17.17 17.27
N ILE A 2 13.10 17.56 16.02
CA ILE A 2 12.99 18.95 15.56
C ILE A 2 11.73 19.03 14.70
N THR A 3 10.82 19.95 15.03
CA THR A 3 9.59 20.19 14.26
C THR A 3 9.78 21.39 13.34
N VAL A 4 9.23 21.30 12.12
CA VAL A 4 9.34 22.34 11.10
C VAL A 4 7.93 22.73 10.67
N THR A 5 7.56 23.99 10.89
CA THR A 5 6.18 24.48 10.67
C THR A 5 6.09 25.68 9.73
N CYS A 6 7.21 26.24 9.27
CA CYS A 6 7.21 27.35 8.31
C CYS A 6 7.71 26.91 6.91
N PRO A 7 7.09 27.42 5.83
CA PRO A 7 7.45 27.06 4.46
C PRO A 7 8.90 27.32 4.09
N GLU A 8 9.51 28.38 4.64
CA GLU A 8 10.88 28.78 4.35
C GLU A 8 11.85 27.68 4.80
N ILE A 9 11.74 27.22 6.05
CA ILE A 9 12.59 26.16 6.59
C ILE A 9 12.26 24.82 5.91
N SER A 10 10.99 24.54 5.61
CA SER A 10 10.62 23.35 4.82
C SER A 10 11.31 23.35 3.45
N ASN A 11 11.44 24.51 2.80
CA ASN A 11 12.13 24.62 1.51
C ASN A 11 13.65 24.43 1.64
N GLU A 12 14.27 24.91 2.73
CA GLU A 12 15.67 24.60 3.03
C GLU A 12 15.87 23.08 3.16
N ILE A 13 15.06 22.41 4.00
CA ILE A 13 15.24 20.99 4.32
C ILE A 13 14.86 20.06 3.17
N LEU A 14 13.74 20.32 2.48
CA LEU A 14 13.19 19.39 1.49
C LEU A 14 13.71 19.61 0.07
N LYS A 15 14.42 20.71 -0.20
CA LYS A 15 14.97 21.01 -1.54
C LYS A 15 16.45 21.34 -1.56
N LYS A 16 16.92 22.22 -0.67
CA LYS A 16 18.32 22.67 -0.70
C LYS A 16 19.24 21.66 -0.03
N GLU A 17 18.80 21.12 1.10
CA GLU A 17 19.53 20.13 1.92
C GLU A 17 18.88 18.75 1.84
N ASP A 18 18.16 18.44 0.75
CA ASP A 18 17.33 17.24 0.64
C ASP A 18 18.15 15.95 0.82
N VAL A 19 19.37 15.88 0.28
CA VAL A 19 20.28 14.74 0.44
C VAL A 19 20.62 14.48 1.92
N VAL A 20 20.79 15.53 2.71
CA VAL A 20 21.15 15.43 4.13
C VAL A 20 19.97 14.90 4.95
N PHE A 21 18.74 15.35 4.64
CA PHE A 21 17.54 15.05 5.42
C PHE A 21 16.64 13.96 4.81
N ALA A 22 16.97 13.39 3.65
CA ALA A 22 16.12 12.42 2.97
C ALA A 22 16.11 11.03 3.63
N SER A 23 17.10 10.69 4.46
CA SER A 23 17.14 9.38 5.13
C SER A 23 16.01 9.20 6.14
N ARG A 24 15.47 7.99 6.19
CA ARG A 24 14.40 7.60 7.11
C ARG A 24 14.99 7.06 8.41
N PRO A 25 14.41 7.39 9.58
CA PRO A 25 14.84 6.80 10.84
C PRO A 25 14.55 5.30 10.86
N LEU A 26 15.39 4.54 11.57
CA LEU A 26 15.17 3.14 11.86
C LEU A 26 14.18 3.04 13.03
N THR A 27 12.98 2.54 12.77
CA THR A 27 11.92 2.37 13.78
C THR A 27 11.35 0.97 13.72
N MET A 28 10.74 0.51 14.82
CA MET A 28 10.02 -0.77 14.87
C MET A 28 8.96 -0.86 13.78
N GLY A 29 8.12 0.16 13.68
CA GLY A 29 7.03 0.18 12.71
C GLY A 29 7.53 0.12 11.26
N SER A 30 8.56 0.89 10.93
CA SER A 30 9.16 0.85 9.59
C SER A 30 9.80 -0.49 9.26
N GLU A 31 10.50 -1.12 10.21
CA GLU A 31 11.17 -2.40 10.02
C GLU A 31 10.16 -3.52 9.76
N VAL A 32 9.12 -3.63 10.60
CA VAL A 32 8.06 -4.63 10.47
C VAL A 32 7.33 -4.46 9.14
N LEU A 33 6.93 -3.23 8.80
CA LEU A 33 6.17 -2.97 7.57
C LEU A 33 6.98 -3.27 6.30
N SER A 34 8.25 -2.90 6.29
CA SER A 34 9.13 -3.04 5.14
C SER A 34 9.84 -4.40 5.05
N ARG A 35 9.51 -5.33 5.96
CA ARG A 35 10.14 -6.66 6.08
C ARG A 35 11.67 -6.57 6.15
N GLY A 36 12.18 -5.68 7.00
CA GLY A 36 13.61 -5.42 7.12
C GLY A 36 14.15 -4.50 6.02
N TYR A 37 13.42 -3.42 5.72
CA TYR A 37 13.86 -2.33 4.85
C TYR A 37 14.04 -2.68 3.37
N LEU A 38 13.17 -3.52 2.82
CA LEU A 38 13.21 -3.98 1.43
C LEU A 38 12.37 -3.12 0.44
N THR A 39 11.95 -1.93 0.83
CA THR A 39 10.91 -1.13 0.13
C THR A 39 11.39 0.27 -0.28
N THR A 40 10.48 1.14 -0.74
CA THR A 40 10.83 2.48 -1.25
C THR A 40 10.53 3.64 -0.30
N VAL A 41 9.59 3.48 0.64
CA VAL A 41 8.99 4.63 1.37
C VAL A 41 9.61 4.88 2.75
N VAL A 42 9.83 3.80 3.51
CA VAL A 42 10.29 3.85 4.92
C VAL A 42 11.69 3.25 5.09
N VAL A 43 12.48 3.27 4.02
CA VAL A 43 13.84 2.70 3.97
C VAL A 43 14.86 3.83 4.08
N PRO A 44 15.92 3.66 4.90
CA PRO A 44 17.05 4.60 4.93
C PRO A 44 17.69 4.77 3.55
N LEU A 45 18.35 5.90 3.33
CA LEU A 45 19.11 6.10 2.09
C LEU A 45 20.20 5.03 1.96
N GLY A 46 20.34 4.50 0.75
CA GLY A 46 21.32 3.46 0.42
C GLY A 46 20.95 2.76 -0.88
N ASP A 47 21.71 1.73 -1.22
CA ASP A 47 21.57 1.01 -2.49
C ASP A 47 20.19 0.39 -2.66
N GLN A 48 19.61 -0.17 -1.59
CA GLN A 48 18.27 -0.73 -1.63
C GLN A 48 17.22 0.34 -1.96
N TRP A 49 17.30 1.51 -1.33
CA TRP A 49 16.38 2.61 -1.60
C TRP A 49 16.56 3.13 -3.04
N ASN A 50 17.80 3.28 -3.51
CA ASN A 50 18.10 3.72 -4.88
C ASN A 50 17.53 2.73 -5.91
N LYS A 51 17.75 1.43 -5.70
CA LYS A 51 17.23 0.34 -6.55
C LYS A 51 15.70 0.41 -6.61
N MET A 52 15.04 0.40 -5.46
CA MET A 52 13.58 0.38 -5.38
C MET A 52 12.96 1.68 -5.92
N LYS A 53 13.53 2.85 -5.62
CA LYS A 53 13.09 4.13 -6.17
C LYS A 53 13.15 4.14 -7.70
N ARG A 54 14.26 3.67 -8.29
CA ARG A 54 14.41 3.58 -9.75
C ARG A 54 13.31 2.72 -10.37
N ILE A 55 13.06 1.55 -9.79
CA ILE A 55 12.02 0.63 -10.26
C ILE A 55 10.63 1.28 -10.11
N MET A 56 10.30 1.84 -8.95
CA MET A 56 8.98 2.42 -8.72
C MET A 56 8.70 3.60 -9.67
N VAL A 57 9.66 4.51 -9.85
CA VAL A 57 9.50 5.68 -10.72
C VAL A 57 9.48 5.29 -12.19
N GLY A 58 10.37 4.39 -12.62
CA GLY A 58 10.49 3.97 -14.01
C GLY A 58 9.34 3.08 -14.47
N GLU A 59 8.95 2.12 -13.64
CA GLU A 59 8.08 1.02 -14.08
C GLU A 59 6.63 1.17 -13.61
N LEU A 60 6.43 1.64 -12.38
CA LEU A 60 5.11 1.67 -11.74
C LEU A 60 4.43 3.03 -11.82
N PHE A 61 5.20 4.11 -11.67
CA PHE A 61 4.69 5.49 -11.62
C PHE A 61 4.98 6.30 -12.88
N SER A 62 5.36 5.65 -13.98
CA SER A 62 5.54 6.34 -15.26
C SER A 62 4.21 6.78 -15.88
N GLN A 63 4.26 7.81 -16.71
CA GLN A 63 3.09 8.29 -17.45
C GLN A 63 2.50 7.22 -18.38
N ALA A 64 3.35 6.37 -18.95
CA ALA A 64 2.93 5.22 -19.75
C ALA A 64 2.15 4.23 -18.87
N ARG A 65 2.68 3.87 -17.70
CA ARG A 65 2.01 2.94 -16.77
C ARG A 65 0.68 3.50 -16.26
N HIS A 66 0.64 4.79 -15.94
CA HIS A 66 -0.59 5.46 -15.52
C HIS A 66 -1.67 5.37 -16.61
N ARG A 67 -1.32 5.60 -17.89
CA ARG A 67 -2.25 5.46 -19.03
C ARG A 67 -2.68 4.01 -19.26
N TRP A 68 -1.77 3.06 -19.19
CA TRP A 68 -2.07 1.63 -19.35
C TRP A 68 -3.09 1.12 -18.32
N LEU A 69 -3.07 1.67 -17.10
CA LEU A 69 -4.00 1.32 -16.03
C LEU A 69 -5.29 2.16 -16.00
N HIS A 70 -5.52 3.02 -16.99
CA HIS A 70 -6.64 3.96 -17.00
C HIS A 70 -8.00 3.25 -16.89
N ASP A 71 -8.24 2.26 -17.74
CA ASP A 71 -9.55 1.62 -17.83
C ASP A 71 -9.90 0.85 -16.55
N LYS A 72 -8.89 0.28 -15.87
CA LYS A 72 -9.06 -0.33 -14.55
C LYS A 72 -9.52 0.68 -13.49
N ARG A 73 -9.05 1.93 -13.54
CA ARG A 73 -9.51 2.98 -12.63
C ARG A 73 -10.91 3.46 -12.98
N VAL A 74 -11.23 3.59 -14.26
CA VAL A 74 -12.58 3.98 -14.73
C VAL A 74 -13.61 2.94 -14.30
N GLU A 75 -13.33 1.64 -14.49
CA GLU A 75 -14.20 0.55 -14.06
C GLU A 75 -14.52 0.65 -12.56
N GLU A 76 -13.50 0.89 -11.73
CA GLU A 76 -13.64 1.04 -10.29
C GLU A 76 -14.45 2.29 -9.89
N ALA A 77 -14.30 3.39 -10.63
CA ALA A 77 -15.09 4.60 -10.44
C ALA A 77 -16.56 4.39 -10.81
N ASP A 78 -16.84 3.69 -11.91
CA ASP A 78 -18.22 3.36 -12.33
C ASP A 78 -18.93 2.47 -11.30
N ILE A 79 -18.21 1.48 -10.75
CA ILE A 79 -18.75 0.62 -9.69
C ILE A 79 -19.03 1.45 -8.42
N LEU A 80 -18.14 2.37 -8.05
CA LEU A 80 -18.36 3.27 -6.92
C LEU A 80 -19.63 4.11 -7.09
N VAL A 81 -19.79 4.75 -8.25
CA VAL A 81 -20.97 5.58 -8.56
C VAL A 81 -22.24 4.75 -8.47
N ARG A 82 -22.24 3.54 -9.05
CA ARG A 82 -23.38 2.63 -8.99
C ARG A 82 -23.70 2.18 -7.56
N TYR A 83 -22.67 1.86 -6.77
CA TYR A 83 -22.84 1.49 -5.37
C TYR A 83 -23.49 2.62 -4.58
N VAL A 84 -22.95 3.84 -4.67
CA VAL A 84 -23.48 5.02 -3.96
C VAL A 84 -24.91 5.33 -4.41
N HIS A 85 -25.17 5.33 -5.72
CA HIS A 85 -26.51 5.52 -6.27
C HIS A 85 -27.52 4.51 -5.69
N ASN A 86 -27.14 3.23 -5.65
CA ASN A 86 -27.99 2.19 -5.09
C ASN A 86 -28.22 2.38 -3.59
N GLN A 87 -27.21 2.82 -2.83
CA GLN A 87 -27.39 3.13 -1.40
C GLN A 87 -28.37 4.28 -1.19
N CYS A 88 -28.26 5.36 -1.97
CA CYS A 88 -29.19 6.49 -1.90
C CYS A 88 -30.65 6.07 -2.15
N ASN A 89 -30.88 5.03 -2.96
CA ASN A 89 -32.21 4.55 -3.35
C ASN A 89 -32.77 3.41 -2.48
N LYS A 90 -32.02 2.88 -1.51
CA LYS A 90 -32.47 1.73 -0.67
C LYS A 90 -33.57 2.08 0.33
N ASN A 91 -33.78 3.36 0.65
CA ASN A 91 -34.83 3.83 1.57
C ASN A 91 -35.82 4.74 0.82
N ALA A 92 -36.80 4.12 0.16
CA ALA A 92 -37.88 4.84 -0.55
C ALA A 92 -38.92 5.46 0.41
N ASP A 93 -38.88 5.09 1.70
CA ASP A 93 -39.75 5.65 2.73
C ASP A 93 -39.13 6.95 3.31
N HIS A 94 -39.35 8.04 2.57
CA HIS A 94 -39.33 9.44 2.98
C HIS A 94 -38.04 10.15 3.47
N GLU A 95 -36.92 9.47 3.74
CA GLU A 95 -35.66 10.16 4.15
C GLU A 95 -34.45 9.96 3.23
N GLY A 96 -34.56 9.16 2.17
CA GLY A 96 -33.41 8.82 1.31
C GLY A 96 -32.38 7.93 2.02
N GLY A 97 -31.49 7.32 1.25
CA GLY A 97 -30.44 6.47 1.80
C GLY A 97 -29.29 7.28 2.43
N LEU A 98 -28.91 6.92 3.67
CA LEU A 98 -27.72 7.47 4.33
C LEU A 98 -26.45 6.77 3.81
N VAL A 99 -25.48 7.55 3.34
CA VAL A 99 -24.20 7.05 2.81
C VAL A 99 -23.05 7.47 3.71
N ASN A 100 -22.32 6.50 4.25
CA ASN A 100 -21.07 6.76 4.97
C ASN A 100 -19.93 7.03 3.98
N LEU A 101 -19.66 8.30 3.69
CA LEU A 101 -18.63 8.72 2.73
C LEU A 101 -17.21 8.27 3.10
N ARG A 102 -16.90 8.19 4.40
CA ARG A 102 -15.60 7.69 4.89
C ARG A 102 -15.41 6.24 4.47
N ALA A 103 -16.39 5.37 4.78
CA ALA A 103 -16.32 3.97 4.40
C ALA A 103 -16.24 3.82 2.88
N VAL A 104 -17.08 4.55 2.14
CA VAL A 104 -17.08 4.57 0.67
C VAL A 104 -15.70 4.93 0.09
N ALA A 105 -15.08 6.01 0.58
CA ALA A 105 -13.77 6.46 0.12
C ALA A 105 -12.66 5.46 0.45
N GLN A 106 -12.67 4.91 1.67
CA GLN A 106 -11.72 3.89 2.10
C GLN A 106 -11.82 2.63 1.22
N HIS A 107 -13.04 2.13 0.98
CA HIS A 107 -13.24 0.95 0.15
C HIS A 107 -12.89 1.22 -1.31
N TYR A 108 -13.21 2.40 -1.85
CA TYR A 108 -12.81 2.77 -3.21
C TYR A 108 -11.29 2.74 -3.39
N CYS A 109 -10.53 3.42 -2.52
CA CYS A 109 -9.08 3.40 -2.60
C CYS A 109 -8.51 1.98 -2.48
N GLY A 110 -9.06 1.17 -1.58
CA GLY A 110 -8.71 -0.23 -1.43
C GLY A 110 -9.00 -1.07 -2.66
N ASN A 111 -10.15 -0.86 -3.32
CA ASN A 111 -10.52 -1.59 -4.53
C ASN A 111 -9.66 -1.17 -5.72
N VAL A 112 -9.43 0.14 -5.91
CA VAL A 112 -8.55 0.67 -6.96
C VAL A 112 -7.18 0.03 -6.85
N ILE A 113 -6.50 0.13 -5.69
CA ILE A 113 -5.15 -0.43 -5.58
C ILE A 113 -5.12 -1.95 -5.78
N ARG A 114 -6.14 -2.70 -5.35
CA ARG A 114 -6.26 -4.15 -5.65
C ARG A 114 -6.43 -4.44 -7.12
N LYS A 115 -7.26 -3.66 -7.81
CA LYS A 115 -7.46 -3.80 -9.25
C LYS A 115 -6.18 -3.45 -10.01
N LEU A 116 -5.45 -2.43 -9.58
CA LEU A 116 -4.18 -2.03 -10.20
C LEU A 116 -3.05 -3.04 -9.98
N VAL A 117 -2.96 -3.61 -8.77
CA VAL A 117 -1.86 -4.51 -8.39
C VAL A 117 -2.13 -5.97 -8.74
N PHE A 118 -3.36 -6.45 -8.62
CA PHE A 118 -3.70 -7.88 -8.76
C PHE A 118 -4.71 -8.17 -9.87
N SER A 119 -5.19 -7.16 -10.60
CA SER A 119 -6.34 -7.29 -11.52
C SER A 119 -7.60 -7.85 -10.85
N ARG A 120 -7.70 -7.75 -9.52
CA ARG A 120 -8.78 -8.31 -8.72
C ARG A 120 -9.49 -7.21 -7.96
N ARG A 121 -10.83 -7.26 -7.96
CA ARG A 121 -11.64 -6.40 -7.09
C ARG A 121 -11.78 -6.99 -5.70
N TYR A 122 -11.97 -8.30 -5.58
CA TYR A 122 -12.24 -8.96 -4.30
C TYR A 122 -11.17 -10.00 -3.97
N MET A 123 -10.89 -10.14 -2.68
CA MET A 123 -10.05 -11.18 -2.08
C MET A 123 -10.87 -12.42 -1.70
N GLY A 124 -12.18 -12.23 -1.45
CA GLY A 124 -13.15 -13.28 -1.20
C GLY A 124 -14.30 -13.27 -2.22
N LYS A 125 -15.50 -13.61 -1.76
CA LYS A 125 -16.71 -13.68 -2.61
C LYS A 125 -17.22 -12.30 -3.08
N GLY A 126 -16.86 -11.24 -2.36
CA GLY A 126 -17.38 -9.89 -2.59
C GLY A 126 -18.88 -9.76 -2.29
N LYS A 127 -19.44 -8.58 -2.59
CA LYS A 127 -20.90 -8.32 -2.54
C LYS A 127 -21.44 -7.95 -3.92
N GLY A 128 -22.64 -8.43 -4.21
CA GLY A 128 -23.32 -8.18 -5.50
C GLY A 128 -23.74 -6.73 -5.72
N ASP A 129 -23.84 -5.93 -4.64
CA ASP A 129 -24.18 -4.52 -4.73
C ASP A 129 -22.98 -3.61 -5.06
N GLY A 130 -21.77 -4.18 -5.17
CA GLY A 130 -20.52 -3.44 -5.42
C GLY A 130 -19.82 -2.97 -4.14
N GLY A 131 -20.41 -3.23 -2.96
CA GLY A 131 -19.81 -2.94 -1.66
C GLY A 131 -18.67 -3.89 -1.27
N PRO A 132 -17.97 -3.60 -0.16
CA PRO A 132 -16.90 -4.45 0.35
C PRO A 132 -17.45 -5.77 0.92
N GLY A 133 -16.76 -6.88 0.71
CA GLY A 133 -16.96 -8.11 1.46
C GLY A 133 -16.23 -8.09 2.81
N VAL A 134 -16.34 -9.18 3.57
CA VAL A 134 -15.72 -9.29 4.90
C VAL A 134 -14.20 -9.23 4.82
N GLU A 135 -13.63 -9.86 3.80
CA GLU A 135 -12.18 -9.85 3.56
C GLU A 135 -11.67 -8.45 3.22
N GLU A 136 -12.46 -7.65 2.51
CA GLU A 136 -12.12 -6.26 2.18
C GLU A 136 -12.17 -5.34 3.39
N GLU A 137 -13.16 -5.53 4.25
CA GLU A 137 -13.26 -4.81 5.52
C GLU A 137 -12.07 -5.16 6.42
N GLU A 138 -11.74 -6.45 6.58
CA GLU A 138 -10.58 -6.91 7.36
C GLU A 138 -9.26 -6.36 6.80
N HIS A 139 -9.10 -6.40 5.47
CA HIS A 139 -7.91 -5.92 4.76
C HIS A 139 -7.71 -4.41 4.90
N VAL A 140 -8.75 -3.61 4.67
CA VAL A 140 -8.69 -2.15 4.82
C VAL A 140 -8.45 -1.76 6.28
N GLN A 141 -9.10 -2.44 7.23
CA GLN A 141 -8.88 -2.20 8.66
C GLN A 141 -7.41 -2.46 9.05
N ALA A 142 -6.80 -3.54 8.55
CA ALA A 142 -5.39 -3.82 8.79
C ALA A 142 -4.46 -2.73 8.23
N ILE A 143 -4.77 -2.17 7.05
CA ILE A 143 -4.02 -1.03 6.50
C ILE A 143 -4.09 0.17 7.44
N PHE A 144 -5.27 0.53 7.93
CA PHE A 144 -5.41 1.66 8.85
C PHE A 144 -4.73 1.42 10.19
N THR A 145 -4.76 0.19 10.71
CA THR A 145 -4.00 -0.19 11.90
C THR A 145 -2.50 0.03 11.67
N ILE A 146 -1.95 -0.38 10.53
CA ILE A 146 -0.55 -0.11 10.17
C ILE A 146 -0.28 1.39 10.12
N LEU A 147 -1.11 2.17 9.44
CA LEU A 147 -0.91 3.62 9.30
C LEU A 147 -0.94 4.34 10.66
N ALA A 148 -1.76 3.88 11.60
CA ALA A 148 -1.83 4.43 12.95
C ALA A 148 -0.61 4.08 13.82
N HIS A 149 0.13 3.00 13.50
CA HIS A 149 1.20 2.45 14.34
C HIS A 149 2.60 2.50 13.69
N ILE A 150 2.71 2.83 12.40
CA ILE A 150 4.01 2.84 11.71
C ILE A 150 5.00 3.85 12.31
N PHE A 151 4.50 4.98 12.83
CA PHE A 151 5.29 6.03 13.47
C PHE A 151 4.85 6.28 14.92
N SER A 152 4.23 5.27 15.56
CA SER A 152 3.90 5.38 16.98
C SER A 152 5.18 5.54 17.81
N PHE A 153 5.09 6.28 18.91
CA PHE A 153 6.19 6.36 19.86
C PHE A 153 6.42 4.96 20.43
N CYS A 154 7.59 4.39 20.17
CA CYS A 154 8.04 3.13 20.75
C CYS A 154 9.29 3.38 21.56
N ILE A 155 9.26 3.10 22.87
CA ILE A 155 10.41 3.30 23.76
C ILE A 155 11.63 2.48 23.30
N SER A 156 11.39 1.33 22.66
CA SER A 156 12.43 0.47 22.10
C SER A 156 13.19 1.10 20.93
N ASP A 157 12.63 2.10 20.25
CA ASP A 157 13.34 2.85 19.20
C ASP A 157 14.39 3.82 19.79
N TYR A 158 14.26 4.19 21.06
CA TYR A 158 15.21 5.06 21.78
C TYR A 158 16.11 4.29 22.74
N ILE A 159 15.64 3.15 23.25
CA ILE A 159 16.36 2.26 24.15
C ILE A 159 16.39 0.86 23.52
N PRO A 160 17.36 0.57 22.64
CA PRO A 160 17.37 -0.66 21.83
C PRO A 160 17.35 -1.97 22.62
N CYS A 161 17.85 -1.97 23.86
CA CYS A 161 17.81 -3.17 24.71
C CYS A 161 16.40 -3.57 25.16
N LEU A 162 15.39 -2.70 24.97
CA LEU A 162 13.98 -3.00 25.23
C LEU A 162 13.26 -3.60 24.01
N ARG A 163 13.94 -3.75 22.87
CA ARG A 163 13.33 -4.31 21.65
C ARG A 163 12.87 -5.74 21.89
N GLY A 164 11.68 -6.10 21.37
CA GLY A 164 11.07 -7.41 21.57
C GLY A 164 10.34 -7.61 22.91
N LEU A 165 10.49 -6.70 23.89
CA LEU A 165 9.66 -6.73 25.10
C LEU A 165 8.23 -6.21 24.85
N ASP A 166 8.06 -5.45 23.76
CA ASP A 166 6.78 -4.87 23.32
C ASP A 166 5.99 -4.19 24.45
N LEU A 167 6.66 -3.35 25.25
CA LEU A 167 6.09 -2.74 26.46
C LEU A 167 4.81 -1.92 26.19
N GLU A 168 4.66 -1.40 24.98
CA GLU A 168 3.52 -0.58 24.54
C GLU A 168 2.54 -1.37 23.66
N GLY A 169 2.84 -2.61 23.31
CA GLY A 169 2.00 -3.48 22.47
C GLY A 169 2.02 -3.15 20.96
N HIS A 170 2.73 -2.09 20.55
CA HIS A 170 2.77 -1.62 19.17
C HIS A 170 3.39 -2.66 18.21
N GLU A 171 4.38 -3.44 18.66
CA GLU A 171 5.04 -4.45 17.83
C GLU A 171 4.04 -5.57 17.49
N LYS A 172 3.36 -6.13 18.48
CA LYS A 172 2.33 -7.15 18.26
C LYS A 172 1.16 -6.67 17.41
N VAL A 173 0.75 -5.39 17.55
CA VAL A 173 -0.30 -4.79 16.71
C VAL A 173 0.16 -4.69 15.26
N MET A 174 1.36 -4.16 15.00
CA MET A 174 1.96 -4.05 13.66
C MET A 174 2.14 -5.41 13.00
N GLU A 175 2.66 -6.40 13.74
CA GLU A 175 2.77 -7.77 13.25
C GLU A 175 1.40 -8.39 12.95
N GLY A 176 0.40 -8.16 13.81
CA GLY A 176 -0.97 -8.66 13.59
C GLY A 176 -1.55 -8.13 12.29
N ALA A 177 -1.47 -6.82 12.08
CA ALA A 177 -1.98 -6.18 10.88
C ALA A 177 -1.20 -6.58 9.62
N THR A 178 0.13 -6.66 9.68
CA THR A 178 0.94 -7.13 8.54
C THR A 178 0.70 -8.61 8.22
N ARG A 179 0.42 -9.45 9.22
CA ARG A 179 -0.03 -10.84 9.01
C ARG A 179 -1.36 -10.91 8.26
N VAL A 180 -2.32 -10.03 8.56
CA VAL A 180 -3.59 -9.94 7.81
C VAL A 180 -3.33 -9.55 6.36
N LEU A 181 -2.46 -8.58 6.08
CA LEU A 181 -2.11 -8.26 4.68
C LEU A 181 -1.45 -9.44 3.97
N ALA A 182 -0.49 -10.10 4.62
CA ALA A 182 0.21 -11.26 4.08
C ALA A 182 -0.75 -12.43 3.80
N LYS A 183 -1.73 -12.70 4.67
CA LYS A 183 -2.80 -13.71 4.49
C LYS A 183 -3.49 -13.56 3.13
N TYR A 184 -3.72 -12.32 2.68
CA TYR A 184 -4.40 -12.06 1.40
C TYR A 184 -3.44 -11.87 0.23
N HIS A 185 -2.28 -11.26 0.45
CA HIS A 185 -1.33 -10.92 -0.62
C HIS A 185 -0.46 -12.10 -1.03
N ASP A 186 0.13 -12.82 -0.06
CA ASP A 186 1.14 -13.84 -0.32
C ASP A 186 0.63 -14.99 -1.22
N PRO A 187 -0.60 -15.53 -1.07
CA PRO A 187 -1.10 -16.55 -1.98
C PRO A 187 -1.18 -16.08 -3.43
N ILE A 188 -1.66 -14.84 -3.67
CA ILE A 188 -1.77 -14.26 -5.01
C ILE A 188 -0.38 -14.06 -5.62
N ILE A 189 0.56 -13.52 -4.83
CA ILE A 189 1.94 -13.26 -5.26
C ILE A 189 2.65 -14.57 -5.60
N ASN A 190 2.56 -15.57 -4.73
CA ASN A 190 3.23 -16.85 -4.95
C ASN A 190 2.67 -17.59 -6.17
N ASP A 191 1.35 -17.61 -6.33
CA ASP A 191 0.67 -18.19 -7.49
C ASP A 191 1.10 -17.50 -8.79
N ARG A 192 1.11 -16.16 -8.81
CA ARG A 192 1.53 -15.42 -10.01
C ARG A 192 3.02 -15.62 -10.33
N ILE A 193 3.91 -15.64 -9.32
CA ILE A 193 5.32 -15.97 -9.53
C ILE A 193 5.47 -17.37 -10.15
N GLN A 194 4.67 -18.34 -9.70
CA GLN A 194 4.71 -19.69 -10.25
C GLN A 194 4.23 -19.72 -11.70
N GLN A 195 3.15 -18.99 -12.04
CA GLN A 195 2.65 -18.86 -13.42
C GLN A 195 3.71 -18.28 -14.37
N TRP A 196 4.43 -17.23 -13.94
CA TRP A 196 5.55 -16.67 -14.71
C TRP A 196 6.69 -17.68 -14.91
N ARG A 197 7.05 -18.44 -13.87
CA ARG A 197 8.10 -19.48 -13.96
C ARG A 197 7.72 -20.61 -14.91
N GLU A 198 6.44 -20.95 -14.98
CA GLU A 198 5.90 -22.00 -15.85
C GLU A 198 5.63 -21.51 -17.28
N GLY A 199 5.91 -20.23 -17.60
CA GLY A 199 5.62 -19.65 -18.91
C GLY A 199 4.13 -19.54 -19.23
N LYS A 200 3.27 -19.54 -18.21
CA LYS A 200 1.81 -19.43 -18.36
C LYS A 200 1.32 -18.00 -18.54
N GLN A 201 2.22 -17.02 -18.46
CA GLN A 201 1.90 -15.60 -18.62
C GLN A 201 2.55 -15.06 -19.90
N GLU A 202 1.72 -14.50 -20.79
CA GLU A 202 2.16 -13.97 -22.10
C GLU A 202 2.76 -12.56 -21.99
N GLY A 203 2.44 -11.84 -20.91
CA GLY A 203 2.98 -10.52 -20.62
C GLY A 203 2.35 -9.91 -19.37
N PRO A 204 2.81 -8.72 -18.93
CA PRO A 204 2.28 -8.11 -17.72
C PRO A 204 0.83 -7.65 -17.88
N GLU A 205 -0.05 -8.07 -16.97
CA GLU A 205 -1.45 -7.64 -16.90
C GLU A 205 -1.71 -6.59 -15.83
N ASP A 206 -0.91 -6.58 -14.76
CA ASP A 206 -1.00 -5.64 -13.63
C ASP A 206 0.37 -5.28 -13.05
N LEU A 207 0.39 -4.46 -11.99
CA LEU A 207 1.64 -4.04 -11.36
C LEU A 207 2.39 -5.19 -10.66
N LEU A 208 1.71 -6.24 -10.20
CA LEU A 208 2.40 -7.43 -9.67
C LEU A 208 3.20 -8.10 -10.78
N ASP A 209 2.59 -8.31 -11.95
CA ASP A 209 3.29 -8.90 -13.08
C ASP A 209 4.49 -8.08 -13.52
N VAL A 210 4.35 -6.75 -13.57
CA VAL A 210 5.47 -5.85 -13.87
C VAL A 210 6.61 -6.11 -12.91
N LEU A 211 6.37 -6.14 -11.60
CA LEU A 211 7.41 -6.39 -10.62
C LEU A 211 8.06 -7.78 -10.78
N ILE A 212 7.29 -8.81 -11.15
CA ILE A 212 7.80 -10.17 -11.39
C ILE A 212 8.62 -10.24 -12.68
N SER A 213 8.22 -9.52 -13.72
CA SER A 213 8.83 -9.60 -15.05
C SER A 213 10.14 -8.84 -15.19
N LEU A 214 10.51 -8.00 -14.21
CA LEU A 214 11.75 -7.23 -14.29
C LEU A 214 12.98 -8.14 -14.19
N LYS A 215 13.85 -8.00 -15.17
CA LYS A 215 15.13 -8.71 -15.27
C LYS A 215 16.30 -7.74 -15.21
N ASP A 216 17.44 -8.23 -14.75
CA ASP A 216 18.71 -7.53 -14.89
C ASP A 216 19.38 -7.86 -16.24
N ASP A 217 20.57 -7.30 -16.47
CA ASP A 217 21.33 -7.50 -17.72
C ASP A 217 21.75 -8.98 -17.94
N ASN A 218 21.67 -9.82 -16.91
CA ASN A 218 21.98 -11.25 -16.98
C ASN A 218 20.72 -12.12 -17.12
N GLU A 219 19.55 -11.53 -17.41
CA GLU A 219 18.24 -12.21 -17.47
C GLU A 219 17.78 -12.81 -16.12
N GLU A 220 18.42 -12.42 -15.02
CA GLU A 220 18.04 -12.82 -13.66
C GLU A 220 16.94 -11.91 -13.10
N SER A 221 16.15 -12.44 -12.15
CA SER A 221 15.07 -11.66 -11.53
C SER A 221 15.64 -10.44 -10.80
N LEU A 222 15.24 -9.24 -11.21
CA LEU A 222 15.73 -7.99 -10.60
C LEU A 222 15.25 -7.86 -9.14
N LEU A 223 14.09 -8.43 -8.84
CA LEU A 223 13.50 -8.44 -7.50
C LEU A 223 13.39 -9.87 -6.96
N SER A 224 13.74 -10.02 -5.68
CA SER A 224 13.44 -11.21 -4.91
C SER A 224 11.96 -11.27 -4.55
N THR A 225 11.46 -12.48 -4.27
CA THR A 225 10.09 -12.67 -3.78
C THR A 225 9.83 -11.89 -2.48
N LYS A 226 10.84 -11.71 -1.62
CA LYS A 226 10.71 -10.92 -0.38
C LYS A 226 10.51 -9.44 -0.69
N GLU A 227 11.27 -8.88 -1.63
CA GLU A 227 11.13 -7.49 -2.08
C GLU A 227 9.76 -7.24 -2.72
N ILE A 228 9.29 -8.14 -3.61
CA ILE A 228 7.96 -8.03 -4.23
C ILE A 228 6.87 -7.98 -3.17
N LYS A 229 6.91 -8.91 -2.19
CA LYS A 229 5.92 -8.95 -1.11
C LYS A 229 5.96 -7.71 -0.21
N ALA A 230 7.15 -7.24 0.14
CA ALA A 230 7.33 -6.04 0.95
C ALA A 230 6.83 -4.78 0.22
N GLN A 231 7.18 -4.65 -1.06
CA GLN A 231 6.80 -3.49 -1.87
C GLN A 231 5.30 -3.44 -2.14
N ILE A 232 4.63 -4.59 -2.33
CA ILE A 232 3.18 -4.61 -2.48
C ILE A 232 2.48 -4.10 -1.22
N ILE A 233 2.89 -4.56 -0.03
CA ILE A 233 2.33 -4.05 1.23
C ILE A 233 2.46 -2.52 1.30
N ILE A 234 3.65 -1.98 0.98
CA ILE A 234 3.88 -0.53 0.98
C ILE A 234 3.02 0.20 -0.06
N SER A 235 2.89 -0.33 -1.28
CA SER A 235 2.06 0.28 -2.33
C SER A 235 0.59 0.40 -1.88
N PHE A 236 0.10 -0.59 -1.16
CA PHE A 236 -1.22 -0.56 -0.54
C PHE A 236 -1.32 0.50 0.56
N SER A 237 -0.44 0.49 1.56
CA SER A 237 -0.46 1.48 2.64
C SER A 237 -0.32 2.92 2.12
N TYR A 238 0.49 3.14 1.08
CA TYR A 238 0.71 4.47 0.51
C TYR A 238 -0.50 5.02 -0.26
N SER A 239 -1.28 4.16 -0.91
CA SER A 239 -2.53 4.58 -1.59
C SER A 239 -3.54 5.24 -0.64
N PHE A 240 -3.49 4.88 0.65
CA PHE A 240 -4.31 5.47 1.71
C PHE A 240 -3.64 6.63 2.44
N PHE A 241 -2.32 6.75 2.37
CA PHE A 241 -1.56 7.83 3.01
C PHE A 241 -1.98 9.21 2.48
N LEU A 242 -2.29 9.30 1.18
CA LEU A 242 -2.85 10.51 0.56
C LEU A 242 -4.25 10.85 1.09
N LEU A 243 -5.11 9.87 1.35
CA LEU A 243 -6.44 10.13 1.91
C LEU A 243 -6.37 10.62 3.36
N ALA A 244 -5.45 10.07 4.17
CA ALA A 244 -5.20 10.52 5.53
C ALA A 244 -4.65 11.96 5.58
N TYR A 245 -3.82 12.34 4.60
CA TYR A 245 -3.24 13.69 4.53
C TYR A 245 -4.24 14.78 4.08
N ILE A 246 -5.25 14.42 3.29
CA ILE A 246 -6.29 15.37 2.80
C ILE A 246 -7.44 15.54 3.83
N GLY A 247 -7.40 14.83 4.96
CA GLY A 247 -8.41 14.95 6.02
C GLY A 247 -9.78 14.38 5.65
N ILE A 248 -9.83 13.52 4.62
CA ILE A 248 -11.04 12.77 4.23
C ILE A 248 -11.29 11.60 5.20
N ILE A 249 -10.32 11.32 6.07
CA ILE A 249 -10.33 10.29 7.12
C ILE A 249 -9.89 10.94 8.42
#